data_AF-A0A2N2JKG2-F1
#
_entry.id   AF-A0A2N2JKG2-F1
#
_cell.length_a   1.000
_cell.length_b   1.000
_cell.length_c   1.000
_cell.angle_alpha   90.00
_cell.angle_beta   90.00
_cell.angle_gamma   90.00
#
_symmetry.space_group_name_H-M   'P 1'
#
loop_
_entity.id
_entity.type
_entity.pdbx_description
1 polymer ?
#
loop_
_entity_poly.entity_id
_entity_poly.type
_entity_poly.pdbx_seq_one_letter_code
_entity_poly.pdbx_strand_id
1 'polypeptide(L)'
;MSVRPAASAVTVALLLAACAGSLDTYPDAVNAWRSGREGAALALAREEYARYRDANDLAEAEVRRVVDGARGALSERPVVPRGGLPAPIAVRNGAPGALRDVVRGDLLSGRITAILRASSVVANLGLRAHAPDLITVVFRRDPVADDGGLLTEASVALRSIAAKRAALDALEAIAGPP
;
A
#
# COMPACT_ATOMS: atom_id res chain seq x y z
N MET A 1 -52.62 -12.23 -29.43
CA MET A 1 -51.17 -12.47 -29.58
C MET A 1 -50.46 -11.43 -28.74
N SER A 2 -49.83 -11.82 -27.63
CA SER A 2 -49.13 -10.89 -26.72
C SER A 2 -47.69 -11.37 -26.57
N VAL A 3 -46.74 -10.53 -26.96
CA VAL A 3 -45.30 -10.84 -27.02
C VAL A 3 -44.66 -10.50 -25.67
N ARG A 4 -43.85 -11.43 -25.16
CA ARG A 4 -43.18 -11.44 -23.85
C ARG A 4 -42.22 -10.25 -23.62
N PRO A 5 -42.05 -9.75 -22.37
CA PRO A 5 -40.86 -9.00 -21.99
C PRO A 5 -39.78 -9.97 -21.46
N ALA A 6 -38.79 -10.30 -22.30
CA ALA A 6 -37.62 -11.09 -21.91
C ALA A 6 -36.37 -10.22 -21.63
N ALA A 7 -36.55 -8.91 -21.43
CA ALA A 7 -35.44 -7.96 -21.36
C ALA A 7 -34.94 -7.65 -19.92
N SER A 8 -35.64 -8.03 -18.86
CA SER A 8 -35.27 -7.61 -17.49
C SER A 8 -34.28 -8.51 -16.76
N ALA A 9 -34.20 -9.80 -17.07
CA ALA A 9 -33.36 -10.72 -16.29
C ALA A 9 -31.86 -10.58 -16.64
N VAL A 10 -31.52 -10.31 -17.91
CA VAL A 10 -30.13 -10.23 -18.38
C VAL A 10 -29.45 -8.96 -17.88
N THR A 11 -30.17 -7.83 -17.85
CA THR A 11 -29.62 -6.55 -17.37
C THR A 11 -29.36 -6.56 -15.87
N VAL A 12 -30.21 -7.22 -15.08
CA VAL A 12 -30.00 -7.39 -13.63
C VAL A 12 -28.86 -8.37 -13.35
N ALA A 13 -28.70 -9.43 -14.14
CA ALA A 13 -27.57 -10.36 -14.03
C ALA A 13 -26.22 -9.70 -14.37
N LEU A 14 -26.18 -8.76 -15.34
CA LEU A 14 -24.98 -7.99 -15.67
C LEU A 14 -24.62 -6.94 -14.60
N LEU A 15 -25.62 -6.31 -13.98
CA LEU A 15 -25.41 -5.40 -12.85
C LEU A 15 -24.94 -6.14 -11.59
N LEU A 16 -25.45 -7.35 -11.33
CA LEU A 16 -24.98 -8.18 -10.21
C LEU A 16 -23.58 -8.78 -10.45
N ALA A 17 -23.20 -9.08 -11.69
CA ALA A 17 -21.84 -9.50 -12.04
C ALA A 17 -20.81 -8.37 -11.86
N ALA A 18 -21.21 -7.11 -12.07
CA ALA A 18 -20.38 -5.95 -11.78
C ALA A 18 -20.24 -5.65 -10.27
N CYS A 19 -21.21 -6.09 -9.45
CA CYS A 19 -21.13 -6.03 -7.99
C CYS A 19 -20.41 -7.25 -7.36
N ALA A 20 -20.11 -8.29 -8.13
CA ALA A 20 -19.31 -9.44 -7.71
C ALA A 20 -17.80 -9.20 -7.88
N GLY A 21 -17.37 -7.93 -7.83
CA GLY A 21 -15.97 -7.51 -7.90
C GLY A 21 -15.16 -8.03 -6.71
N SER A 22 -14.35 -9.06 -7.01
CA SER A 22 -13.24 -9.59 -6.23
C SER A 22 -13.56 -10.15 -4.83
N LEU A 23 -14.01 -11.40 -4.80
CA LEU A 23 -13.74 -12.31 -3.68
C LEU A 23 -12.21 -12.42 -3.50
N ASP A 24 -11.71 -11.86 -2.40
CA ASP A 24 -10.36 -11.99 -1.83
C ASP A 24 -9.17 -12.09 -2.82
N THR A 25 -8.83 -10.97 -3.47
CA THR A 25 -7.61 -10.81 -4.29
C THR A 25 -6.32 -10.67 -3.47
N TYR A 26 -6.41 -10.40 -2.16
CA TYR A 26 -5.26 -10.28 -1.28
C TYR A 26 -4.49 -11.61 -1.10
N PRO A 27 -5.13 -12.73 -0.69
CA PRO A 27 -4.47 -14.04 -0.64
C PRO A 27 -3.83 -14.42 -1.97
N ASP A 28 -4.47 -14.12 -3.10
CA ASP A 28 -3.95 -14.41 -4.44
C ASP A 28 -2.68 -13.60 -4.75
N ALA A 29 -2.65 -12.31 -4.43
CA ALA A 29 -1.46 -11.48 -4.61
C ALA A 29 -0.29 -11.98 -3.74
N VAL A 30 -0.55 -12.32 -2.47
CA VAL A 30 0.48 -12.88 -1.57
C VAL A 30 0.98 -14.23 -2.06
N ASN A 31 0.08 -15.11 -2.49
CA ASN A 31 0.42 -16.43 -3.00
C ASN A 31 1.21 -16.34 -4.31
N ALA A 32 0.80 -15.45 -5.22
CA ALA A 32 1.53 -15.16 -6.45
C ALA A 32 2.98 -14.76 -6.14
N TRP A 33 3.18 -13.80 -5.24
CA TRP A 33 4.53 -13.38 -4.83
C TRP A 33 5.35 -14.53 -4.24
N ARG A 34 4.79 -15.27 -3.28
CA ARG A 34 5.48 -16.40 -2.63
C ARG A 34 5.85 -17.52 -3.61
N SER A 35 5.06 -17.69 -4.67
CA SER A 35 5.32 -18.67 -5.74
C SER A 35 6.30 -18.18 -6.82
N GLY A 36 6.89 -16.99 -6.68
CA GLY A 36 7.78 -16.39 -7.67
C GLY A 36 7.06 -15.77 -8.87
N ARG A 37 5.73 -15.70 -8.86
CA ARG A 37 4.91 -15.05 -9.90
C ARG A 37 4.75 -13.55 -9.62
N GLU A 38 5.88 -12.85 -9.55
CA GLU A 38 5.93 -11.44 -9.11
C GLU A 38 5.14 -10.51 -10.03
N GLY A 39 5.20 -10.73 -11.35
CA GLY A 39 4.39 -9.96 -12.31
C GLY A 39 2.89 -10.09 -12.08
N ALA A 40 2.40 -11.27 -11.68
CA ALA A 40 0.99 -11.48 -11.35
C ALA A 40 0.60 -10.79 -10.04
N ALA A 41 1.47 -10.87 -9.01
CA ALA A 41 1.27 -10.16 -7.75
C ALA A 41 1.21 -8.63 -7.95
N LEU A 42 2.10 -8.10 -8.79
CA LEU A 42 2.12 -6.68 -9.16
C LEU A 42 0.89 -6.26 -9.95
N ALA A 43 0.42 -7.09 -10.88
CA ALA A 43 -0.81 -6.80 -11.63
C ALA A 43 -2.01 -6.65 -10.69
N LEU A 44 -2.19 -7.60 -9.76
CA LEU A 44 -3.26 -7.54 -8.75
C LEU A 44 -3.12 -6.33 -7.83
N ALA A 45 -1.90 -6.01 -7.39
CA ALA A 45 -1.66 -4.85 -6.53
C ALA A 45 -1.92 -3.51 -7.26
N ARG A 46 -1.59 -3.41 -8.56
CA ARG A 46 -1.90 -2.24 -9.39
C ARG A 46 -3.39 -2.06 -9.59
N GLU A 47 -4.10 -3.15 -9.88
CA GLU A 47 -5.54 -3.14 -10.03
C GLU A 47 -6.24 -2.69 -8.75
N GLU A 48 -5.83 -3.23 -7.59
CA GLU A 48 -6.38 -2.84 -6.30
C GLU A 48 -6.11 -1.36 -5.99
N TYR A 49 -4.90 -0.88 -6.25
CA TYR A 49 -4.57 0.54 -6.10
C TYR A 49 -5.45 1.43 -6.98
N ALA A 50 -5.58 1.10 -8.28
CA ALA A 50 -6.40 1.85 -9.21
C ALA A 50 -7.87 1.87 -8.78
N ARG A 51 -8.42 0.70 -8.44
CA ARG A 51 -9.79 0.57 -7.91
C ARG A 51 -10.04 1.48 -6.71
N TYR A 52 -9.13 1.49 -5.73
CA TYR A 52 -9.28 2.30 -4.52
C TYR A 52 -9.14 3.80 -4.82
N ARG A 53 -8.21 4.18 -5.70
CA ARG A 53 -8.00 5.56 -6.12
C ARG A 53 -9.24 6.11 -6.85
N ASP A 54 -9.74 5.35 -7.82
CA ASP A 54 -10.86 5.74 -8.66
C ASP A 54 -12.16 5.81 -7.85
N ALA A 55 -12.37 4.90 -6.90
CA ALA A 55 -13.51 4.94 -5.98
C ALA A 55 -13.52 6.15 -5.02
N ASN A 56 -12.41 6.90 -4.93
CA ASN A 56 -12.29 8.13 -4.12
C ASN A 56 -12.08 9.37 -4.99
N ASP A 57 -12.26 9.27 -6.32
CA ASP A 57 -12.13 10.38 -7.27
C ASP A 57 -10.77 11.11 -7.18
N LEU A 58 -9.69 10.40 -6.85
CA LEU A 58 -8.35 11.01 -6.77
C LEU A 58 -7.59 10.88 -8.08
N ALA A 59 -6.96 11.98 -8.52
CA ALA A 59 -6.06 11.95 -9.67
C ALA A 59 -4.70 11.33 -9.31
N GLU A 60 -4.15 10.48 -10.19
CA GLU A 60 -2.79 9.91 -10.00
C GLU A 60 -1.75 10.99 -9.72
N ALA A 61 -1.80 12.08 -10.48
CA ALA A 61 -0.83 13.17 -10.38
C ALA A 61 -0.86 13.82 -8.98
N GLU A 62 -2.03 13.92 -8.37
CA GLU A 62 -2.16 14.44 -7.00
C GLU A 62 -1.54 13.48 -5.99
N VAL A 63 -1.86 12.18 -6.09
CA VAL A 63 -1.29 11.16 -5.21
C VAL A 63 0.23 11.12 -5.33
N ARG A 64 0.76 11.16 -6.55
CA ARG A 64 2.21 11.18 -6.84
C ARG A 64 2.88 12.39 -6.24
N ARG A 65 2.35 13.59 -6.50
CA ARG A 65 2.86 14.84 -5.91
C ARG A 65 2.98 14.76 -4.39
N VAL A 66 1.98 14.17 -3.74
CA VAL A 66 1.93 13.99 -2.29
C VAL A 66 2.98 12.99 -1.80
N VAL A 67 3.07 11.82 -2.44
CA VAL A 67 4.05 10.78 -2.09
C VAL A 67 5.48 11.29 -2.29
N ASP A 68 5.76 11.94 -3.42
CA ASP A 68 7.10 12.43 -3.76
C ASP A 68 7.49 13.63 -2.88
N GLY A 69 6.55 14.53 -2.58
CA GLY A 69 6.76 15.60 -1.61
C GLY A 69 7.07 15.05 -0.20
N ALA A 70 6.35 14.01 0.23
CA ALA A 70 6.60 13.36 1.51
C ALA A 70 7.96 12.63 1.54
N ARG A 71 8.36 11.97 0.45
CA ARG A 71 9.69 11.35 0.31
C ARG A 71 10.80 12.40 0.36
N GLY A 72 10.64 13.51 -0.36
CA GLY A 72 11.57 14.63 -0.32
C GLY A 72 11.76 15.14 1.11
N ALA A 73 10.66 15.42 1.82
CA ALA A 73 10.72 15.87 3.21
C ALA A 73 11.39 14.85 4.16
N LEU A 74 11.14 13.55 3.97
CA LEU A 74 11.80 12.48 4.74
C LEU A 74 13.29 12.35 4.46
N SER A 75 13.72 12.64 3.23
CA SER A 75 15.12 12.62 2.84
C SER A 75 15.90 13.84 3.36
N GLU A 76 15.27 15.01 3.38
CA GLU A 76 15.88 16.27 3.81
C GLU A 76 15.96 16.42 5.34
N ARG A 77 14.99 15.85 6.07
CA ARG A 77 14.97 15.86 7.54
C ARG A 77 14.86 14.43 8.06
N PRO A 78 15.97 13.79 8.44
CA PRO A 78 15.92 12.51 9.15
C PRO A 78 15.08 12.71 10.42
N VAL A 79 13.90 12.09 10.47
CA VAL A 79 13.00 12.23 11.61
C VAL A 79 13.60 11.45 12.78
N VAL A 80 14.17 12.16 13.74
CA VAL A 80 14.59 11.62 15.03
C VAL A 80 13.33 11.08 15.74
N PRO A 81 13.33 9.83 16.25
CA PRO A 81 12.17 9.26 16.93
C PRO A 81 11.67 10.18 18.06
N ARG A 82 10.41 10.62 17.98
CA ARG A 82 9.78 11.38 19.07
C ARG A 82 9.30 10.40 20.14
N GLY A 83 10.04 10.38 21.24
CA GLY A 83 9.77 9.53 22.41
C GLY A 83 11.12 9.05 22.94
N GLY A 84 11.48 9.48 24.15
CA GLY A 84 12.80 9.32 24.75
C GLY A 84 13.28 7.88 24.88
N LEU A 85 13.76 7.31 23.79
CA LEU A 85 14.72 6.21 23.81
C LEU A 85 16.12 6.83 23.93
N PRO A 86 16.95 6.33 24.85
CA PRO A 86 18.25 6.91 25.12
C PRO A 86 19.19 6.68 23.92
N ALA A 87 19.78 7.77 23.44
CA ALA A 87 20.98 7.82 22.61
C ALA A 87 20.84 7.10 21.24
N PRO A 88 21.81 7.26 20.31
CA PRO A 88 21.80 6.50 19.08
C PRO A 88 21.74 5.04 19.49
N ILE A 89 20.89 4.24 18.85
CA ILE A 89 21.01 2.79 18.95
C ILE A 89 22.45 2.50 18.55
N ALA A 90 23.30 2.35 19.56
CA ALA A 90 24.39 1.43 19.47
C ALA A 90 23.70 0.19 18.92
N VAL A 91 23.99 -0.13 17.67
CA VAL A 91 23.84 -1.48 17.12
C VAL A 91 24.79 -2.33 17.96
N ARG A 92 24.46 -2.47 19.25
CA ARG A 92 25.08 -3.35 20.20
C ARG A 92 24.39 -4.66 19.88
N ASN A 93 24.99 -5.37 18.92
CA ASN A 93 24.81 -6.78 18.60
C ASN A 93 23.69 -7.46 19.41
N GLY A 94 22.54 -7.72 18.78
CA GLY A 94 21.44 -8.42 19.47
C GLY A 94 20.30 -8.83 18.54
N ALA A 95 20.46 -9.99 17.89
CA ALA A 95 19.49 -10.72 17.07
C ALA A 95 19.26 -10.23 15.62
N PRO A 96 19.47 -11.11 14.61
CA PRO A 96 19.10 -10.93 13.19
C PRO A 96 17.61 -10.64 12.86
N GLY A 97 16.80 -10.16 13.81
CA GLY A 97 15.35 -9.91 13.64
C GLY A 97 14.90 -8.47 13.94
N ALA A 98 15.67 -7.67 14.66
CA ALA A 98 15.19 -6.37 15.16
C ALA A 98 14.79 -5.38 14.06
N LEU A 99 15.59 -5.26 12.98
CA LEU A 99 15.24 -4.39 11.86
C LEU A 99 13.98 -4.88 11.12
N ARG A 100 13.84 -6.20 10.96
CA ARG A 100 12.67 -6.82 10.31
C ARG A 100 11.40 -6.50 11.08
N ASP A 101 11.43 -6.64 12.41
CA ASP A 101 10.26 -6.40 13.26
C ASP A 101 9.88 -4.91 13.28
N VAL A 102 10.87 -4.02 13.28
CA VAL A 102 10.64 -2.56 13.18
C VAL A 102 10.00 -2.19 11.84
N VAL A 103 10.57 -2.65 10.72
CA VAL A 103 10.02 -2.36 9.38
C VAL A 103 8.62 -2.91 9.23
N ARG A 104 8.38 -4.16 9.67
CA ARG A 104 7.06 -4.77 9.67
C ARG A 104 6.08 -3.98 10.54
N GLY A 105 6.49 -3.61 11.74
CA GLY A 105 5.68 -2.81 12.67
C GLY A 105 5.27 -1.47 12.05
N ASP A 106 6.18 -0.78 11.40
CA ASP A 106 5.91 0.51 10.74
C ASP A 106 4.98 0.37 9.53
N LEU A 107 5.20 -0.61 8.65
CA LEU A 107 4.32 -0.91 7.51
C LEU A 107 2.89 -1.23 7.97
N LEU A 108 2.77 -2.00 9.07
CA LEU A 108 1.47 -2.45 9.55
C LEU A 108 0.84 -1.50 10.58
N SER A 109 1.49 -0.41 10.96
CA SER A 109 1.06 0.48 12.05
C SER A 109 -0.25 1.24 11.83
N GLY A 110 -0.71 1.39 10.58
CA GLY A 110 -1.85 2.25 10.25
C GLY A 110 -1.54 3.76 10.29
N ARG A 111 -0.28 4.15 10.51
CA ARG A 111 0.16 5.55 10.59
C ARG A 111 0.90 5.97 9.33
N ILE A 112 0.48 7.08 8.71
CA ILE A 112 0.95 7.49 7.39
C ILE A 112 2.47 7.69 7.33
N THR A 113 3.07 8.42 8.29
CA THR A 113 4.51 8.73 8.25
C THR A 113 5.36 7.47 8.40
N ALA A 114 4.94 6.55 9.27
CA ALA A 114 5.64 5.27 9.49
C ALA A 114 5.61 4.39 8.23
N ILE A 115 4.45 4.27 7.58
CA ILE A 115 4.29 3.48 6.35
C ILE A 115 5.16 4.03 5.22
N LEU A 116 5.15 5.35 4.99
CA LEU A 116 5.94 5.99 3.93
C LEU A 116 7.44 5.77 4.15
N ARG A 117 7.90 5.89 5.40
CA ARG A 117 9.29 5.64 5.78
C ARG A 117 9.69 4.19 5.53
N ALA A 118 8.91 3.24 6.06
CA ALA A 118 9.23 1.82 5.94
C ALA A 118 9.19 1.35 4.48
N SER A 119 8.23 1.84 3.69
CA SER A 119 8.17 1.56 2.25
C SER A 119 9.43 2.04 1.52
N SER A 120 9.92 3.24 1.86
CA SER A 120 11.15 3.80 1.30
C SER A 120 12.39 3.01 1.71
N VAL A 121 12.47 2.57 2.97
CA VAL A 121 13.55 1.71 3.47
C VAL A 121 13.57 0.36 2.73
N VAL A 122 12.41 -0.28 2.58
CA VAL A 122 12.28 -1.56 1.85
C VAL A 122 12.73 -1.42 0.41
N ALA A 123 12.30 -0.36 -0.27
CA ALA A 123 12.68 -0.08 -1.66
C ALA A 123 14.20 0.14 -1.80
N ASN A 124 14.75 1.06 -1.00
CA ASN A 124 16.16 1.46 -1.11
C ASN A 124 17.14 0.34 -0.73
N LEU A 125 16.76 -0.54 0.19
CA LEU A 125 17.60 -1.66 0.63
C LEU A 125 17.26 -2.98 -0.07
N GLY A 126 16.30 -2.99 -1.00
CA GLY A 126 15.92 -4.21 -1.73
C GLY A 126 15.37 -5.33 -0.84
N LEU A 127 14.63 -5.01 0.23
CA LEU A 127 14.23 -6.00 1.26
C LEU A 127 13.05 -6.87 0.80
N ARG A 128 13.29 -7.78 -0.15
CA ARG A 128 12.29 -8.66 -0.78
C ARG A 128 11.43 -9.46 0.22
N ALA A 129 11.97 -9.79 1.39
CA ALA A 129 11.26 -10.50 2.44
C ALA A 129 10.02 -9.75 2.99
N HIS A 130 9.95 -8.42 2.81
CA HIS A 130 8.83 -7.59 3.24
C HIS A 130 7.72 -7.39 2.18
N ALA A 131 7.85 -7.99 1.00
CA ALA A 131 6.83 -7.88 -0.03
C ALA A 131 5.41 -8.28 0.43
N PRO A 132 5.19 -9.35 1.24
CA PRO A 132 3.86 -9.65 1.77
C PRO A 132 3.29 -8.53 2.66
N ASP A 133 4.15 -7.81 3.40
CA ASP A 133 3.73 -6.68 4.24
C ASP A 133 3.37 -5.47 3.39
N LEU A 134 4.11 -5.20 2.30
CA LEU A 134 3.76 -4.18 1.32
C LEU A 134 2.42 -4.49 0.62
N ILE A 135 2.21 -5.75 0.21
CA ILE A 135 0.92 -6.21 -0.34
C ILE A 135 -0.19 -5.99 0.69
N THR A 136 0.06 -6.28 1.97
CA THR A 136 -0.92 -6.00 3.05
C THR A 136 -1.29 -4.52 3.12
N VAL A 137 -0.34 -3.60 2.95
CA VAL A 137 -0.62 -2.16 2.89
C VAL A 137 -1.46 -1.81 1.67
N VAL A 138 -1.13 -2.34 0.49
CA VAL A 138 -1.90 -2.10 -0.76
C VAL A 138 -3.35 -2.54 -0.62
N PHE A 139 -3.60 -3.72 -0.02
CA PHE A 139 -4.93 -4.29 0.14
C PHE A 139 -5.64 -3.90 1.44
N ARG A 140 -5.05 -3.03 2.26
CA ARG A 140 -5.65 -2.58 3.53
C ARG A 140 -6.99 -1.89 3.29
N ARG A 141 -8.00 -2.28 4.08
CA ARG A 141 -9.35 -1.67 4.06
C ARG A 141 -9.48 -0.50 5.03
N ASP A 142 -8.85 -0.63 6.20
CA ASP A 142 -8.93 0.39 7.25
C ASP A 142 -8.25 1.70 6.82
N PRO A 143 -8.84 2.87 7.18
CA PRO A 143 -8.25 4.15 6.87
C PRO A 143 -6.89 4.31 7.56
N VAL A 144 -5.96 4.96 6.86
CA VAL A 144 -4.65 5.32 7.41
C VAL A 144 -4.78 6.61 8.21
N ALA A 145 -4.42 6.53 9.49
CA ALA A 145 -4.47 7.65 10.41
C ALA A 145 -3.34 8.66 10.14
N ASP A 146 -3.65 9.92 10.42
CA ASP A 146 -2.61 10.92 10.65
C ASP A 146 -1.92 10.64 11.98
N ASP A 147 -0.63 10.92 12.04
CA ASP A 147 0.21 10.80 13.23
C ASP A 147 0.89 12.12 13.60
N GLY A 148 0.36 13.25 13.11
CA GLY A 148 0.91 14.59 13.34
C GLY A 148 2.28 14.79 12.67
N GLY A 149 2.59 13.95 11.69
CA GLY A 149 3.81 13.97 10.92
C GLY A 149 3.60 14.57 9.53
N LEU A 150 3.75 13.75 8.50
CA LEU A 150 3.53 14.16 7.12
C LEU A 150 2.03 14.10 6.79
N LEU A 151 1.55 15.05 5.98
CA LEU A 151 0.20 15.02 5.41
C LEU A 151 -0.94 15.23 6.42
N THR A 152 -0.72 16.03 7.46
CA THR A 152 -1.76 16.42 8.43
C THR A 152 -2.96 17.09 7.78
N GLU A 153 -2.74 17.95 6.78
CA GLU A 153 -3.81 18.65 6.05
C GLU A 153 -4.50 17.78 4.98
N ALA A 154 -3.95 16.60 4.66
CA ALA A 154 -4.54 15.72 3.66
C ALA A 154 -5.86 15.12 4.15
N SER A 155 -6.75 14.76 3.22
CA SER A 155 -7.92 13.96 3.57
C SER A 155 -7.52 12.54 4.01
N VAL A 156 -8.41 11.86 4.75
CA VAL A 156 -8.21 10.44 5.12
C VAL A 156 -8.03 9.56 3.89
N ALA A 157 -8.81 9.81 2.83
CA ALA A 157 -8.72 9.10 1.57
C ALA A 157 -7.34 9.29 0.91
N LEU A 158 -6.87 10.55 0.81
CA LEU A 158 -5.58 10.88 0.22
C LEU A 158 -4.42 10.24 1.00
N ARG A 159 -4.43 10.26 2.33
CA ARG A 159 -3.42 9.54 3.15
C ARG A 159 -3.41 8.04 2.85
N SER A 160 -4.60 7.43 2.84
CA SER A 160 -4.74 5.99 2.64
C SER A 160 -4.24 5.57 1.25
N ILE A 161 -4.57 6.36 0.23
CA ILE A 161 -4.17 6.10 -1.16
C ILE A 161 -2.67 6.41 -1.37
N ALA A 162 -2.12 7.43 -0.71
CA ALA A 162 -0.69 7.71 -0.71
C ALA A 162 0.13 6.56 -0.07
N ALA A 163 -0.34 6.00 1.05
CA ALA A 163 0.27 4.81 1.65
C ALA A 163 0.26 3.60 0.71
N LYS A 164 -0.88 3.34 0.04
CA LYS A 164 -1.00 2.26 -0.97
C LYS A 164 -0.03 2.48 -2.14
N ARG A 165 0.06 3.71 -2.68
CA ARG A 165 0.97 4.05 -3.78
C ARG A 165 2.43 3.88 -3.39
N ALA A 166 2.82 4.33 -2.19
CA ALA A 166 4.18 4.19 -1.70
C ALA A 166 4.57 2.72 -1.50
N ALA A 167 3.66 1.90 -0.99
CA ALA A 167 3.88 0.46 -0.86
C ALA A 167 3.98 -0.24 -2.23
N LEU A 168 3.15 0.17 -3.20
CA LEU A 168 3.20 -0.35 -4.56
C LEU A 168 4.51 0.04 -5.27
N ASP A 169 4.97 1.29 -5.16
CA ASP A 169 6.27 1.70 -5.68
C ASP A 169 7.41 0.87 -5.09
N ALA A 170 7.38 0.61 -3.78
CA ALA A 170 8.38 -0.22 -3.11
C ALA A 170 8.33 -1.66 -3.63
N LEU A 171 7.13 -2.20 -3.85
CA LEU A 171 6.94 -3.54 -4.40
C LEU A 171 7.48 -3.64 -5.84
N GLU A 172 7.25 -2.62 -6.66
CA GLU A 172 7.80 -2.52 -8.02
C GLU A 172 9.32 -2.43 -8.00
N ALA A 173 9.90 -1.62 -7.11
CA ALA A 173 11.34 -1.48 -6.97
C ALA A 173 12.03 -2.78 -6.55
N ILE A 174 11.46 -3.52 -5.59
CA ILE A 174 12.08 -4.76 -5.11
C ILE A 174 11.85 -5.95 -6.05
N ALA A 175 10.85 -5.91 -6.95
CA ALA A 175 10.68 -6.95 -7.97
C ALA A 175 11.81 -6.89 -9.02
N GLY A 176 12.28 -5.68 -9.35
CA GLY A 176 13.28 -5.42 -10.38
C GLY A 176 12.65 -5.11 -11.75
N PRO A 177 13.46 -4.71 -12.76
CA PRO A 177 12.96 -4.60 -14.13
C PRO A 177 12.47 -5.97 -14.63
N PRO A 178 11.44 -6.00 -15.50
CA PRO A 178 10.93 -7.24 -16.09
C PRO A 178 11.99 -7.97 -16.92
#